data_AF-A0A7X7YCB1-F1
#
_entry.id   AF-A0A7X7YCB1-F1
#
_cell.length_a   1.000
_cell.length_b   1.000
_cell.length_c   1.000
_cell.angle_alpha   90.00
_cell.angle_beta   90.00
_cell.angle_gamma   90.00
#
_symmetry.space_group_name_H-M   'P 1'
#
loop_
_entity.id
_entity.type
_entity.pdbx_description
1 polymer ?
#
loop_
_entity_poly.entity_id
_entity_poly.type
_entity_poly.pdbx_seq_one_letter_code
_entity_poly.pdbx_strand_id
1 'polypeptide(L)'
;FFSPLDLAHALRGEAIYTDFYDNPDEVHRFMNFCAEASIKFAEDLKNKVYKYLGDTEYGTYFFREGINMSEDIACMISPQLYREFGAPYTQKVIDYFGRGYLHCHSRALYIVPELCSLRNVKNIWIATDPNQTEPITVLKDLIAKSNNVCLSIDCESFEMVEKNIDIAKDGNVAFCTPAKSIEEANYNTDFIRKHSRC
;
A
#
# COMPACT_ATOMS: atom_id res chain seq x y z
N PHE A 1 0.30 0.33 9.65
CA PHE A 1 0.98 -0.74 10.41
C PHE A 1 2.15 -1.24 9.58
N PHE A 2 3.16 -1.89 10.17
CA PHE A 2 4.14 -2.61 9.37
C PHE A 2 3.49 -3.86 8.77
N SER A 3 3.81 -4.20 7.51
CA SER A 3 3.61 -5.58 7.06
C SER A 3 4.46 -6.54 7.91
N PRO A 4 4.20 -7.85 7.85
CA PRO A 4 5.06 -8.82 8.53
C PRO A 4 6.52 -8.69 8.11
N LEU A 5 6.78 -8.32 6.85
CA LEU A 5 8.14 -8.19 6.30
C LEU A 5 8.85 -6.96 6.87
N ASP A 6 8.15 -5.83 6.93
CA ASP A 6 8.67 -4.61 7.57
C ASP A 6 8.93 -4.82 9.08
N LEU A 7 8.05 -5.53 9.78
CA LEU A 7 8.26 -5.86 11.19
C LEU A 7 9.45 -6.82 11.38
N ALA A 8 9.59 -7.81 10.49
CA ALA A 8 10.73 -8.73 10.53
C ALA A 8 12.06 -7.98 10.33
N HIS A 9 12.13 -7.06 9.35
CA HIS A 9 13.30 -6.21 9.16
C HIS A 9 13.56 -5.29 10.36
N ALA A 10 12.53 -4.67 10.94
CA ALA A 10 12.69 -3.82 12.12
C ALA A 10 13.27 -4.56 13.34
N LEU A 11 12.97 -5.86 13.47
CA LEU A 11 13.43 -6.71 14.58
C LEU A 11 14.77 -7.40 14.30
N ARG A 12 15.00 -7.86 13.07
CA ARG A 12 16.19 -8.63 12.68
C ARG A 12 17.30 -7.76 12.09
N GLY A 13 16.94 -6.59 11.57
CA GLY A 13 17.80 -5.71 10.79
C GLY A 13 18.19 -6.29 9.44
N GLU A 14 19.28 -5.77 8.88
CA GLU A 14 19.80 -6.14 7.56
C GLU A 14 20.11 -7.64 7.38
N ALA A 15 20.33 -8.37 8.49
CA ALA A 15 20.58 -9.80 8.43
C ALA A 15 19.41 -10.61 7.84
N ILE A 16 18.20 -10.05 7.81
CA ILE A 16 17.03 -10.71 7.20
C ILE A 16 17.27 -11.03 5.71
N TYR A 17 18.05 -10.20 5.00
CA TYR A 17 18.30 -10.38 3.57
C TYR A 17 19.15 -11.60 3.26
N THR A 18 20.11 -11.93 4.13
CA THR A 18 20.90 -13.17 4.02
C THR A 18 20.14 -14.37 4.57
N ASP A 19 19.32 -14.17 5.60
CA ASP A 19 18.54 -15.25 6.22
C ASP A 19 17.52 -15.89 5.26
N PHE A 20 17.05 -15.16 4.23
CA PHE A 20 16.23 -15.77 3.15
C PHE A 20 16.91 -16.96 2.46
N TYR A 21 18.24 -16.97 2.41
CA TYR A 21 19.03 -18.00 1.75
C TYR A 21 19.62 -18.98 2.75
N ASP A 22 20.17 -18.45 3.85
CA ASP A 22 20.91 -19.25 4.82
C ASP A 22 19.99 -20.00 5.79
N ASN A 23 18.81 -19.43 6.10
CA ASN A 23 17.91 -19.91 7.15
C ASN A 23 16.41 -19.84 6.76
N PRO A 24 15.98 -20.29 5.56
CA PRO A 24 14.62 -20.05 5.06
C PRO A 24 13.50 -20.58 5.96
N ASP A 25 13.67 -21.77 6.56
CA ASP A 25 12.67 -22.35 7.47
C ASP A 25 12.47 -21.54 8.76
N GLU A 26 13.55 -20.91 9.26
CA GLU A 26 13.48 -20.01 10.41
C GLU A 26 12.83 -18.69 10.01
N VAL A 27 13.13 -18.17 8.81
CA VAL A 27 12.45 -16.98 8.29
C VAL A 27 10.95 -17.23 8.17
N HIS A 28 10.50 -18.37 7.64
CA HIS A 28 9.07 -18.66 7.57
C HIS A 28 8.40 -18.65 8.96
N ARG A 29 9.03 -19.27 9.97
CA ARG A 29 8.54 -19.22 11.35
C ARG A 29 8.51 -17.80 11.90
N PHE A 30 9.54 -17.01 11.62
CA PHE A 30 9.65 -15.64 12.09
C PHE A 30 8.63 -14.70 11.40
N MET A 31 8.40 -14.86 10.12
CA MET A 31 7.38 -14.13 9.36
C MET A 31 5.97 -14.47 9.85
N ASN A 32 5.71 -15.75 10.18
CA ASN A 32 4.44 -16.15 10.79
C ASN A 32 4.22 -15.47 12.15
N PHE A 33 5.26 -15.41 12.98
CA PHE A 33 5.24 -14.69 14.26
C PHE A 33 4.97 -13.19 14.05
N CYS A 34 5.64 -12.54 13.09
CA CYS A 34 5.42 -11.13 12.78
C CYS A 34 3.99 -10.86 12.33
N ALA A 35 3.40 -11.74 11.51
CA ALA A 35 1.99 -11.62 11.13
C ALA A 35 1.03 -11.73 12.33
N GLU A 36 1.25 -12.68 13.24
CA GLU A 36 0.44 -12.85 14.45
C GLU A 36 0.58 -11.65 15.40
N ALA A 37 1.80 -11.14 15.56
CA ALA A 37 2.08 -9.96 16.36
C ALA A 37 1.38 -8.71 15.77
N SER A 38 1.47 -8.51 14.46
CA SER A 38 0.79 -7.41 13.75
C SER A 38 -0.73 -7.51 13.88
N ILE A 39 -1.31 -8.71 13.73
CA ILE A 39 -2.75 -8.94 13.92
C ILE A 39 -3.15 -8.54 15.34
N LYS A 40 -2.47 -9.08 16.36
CA LYS A 40 -2.80 -8.83 17.75
C LYS A 40 -2.70 -7.34 18.09
N PHE A 41 -1.61 -6.69 17.67
CA PHE A 41 -1.40 -5.27 17.94
C PHE A 41 -2.46 -4.40 17.26
N ALA A 42 -2.76 -4.66 15.99
CA ALA A 42 -3.77 -3.92 15.25
C ALA A 42 -5.18 -4.14 15.84
N GLU A 43 -5.54 -5.36 16.22
CA GLU A 43 -6.81 -5.66 16.89
C GLU A 43 -6.94 -4.91 18.22
N ASP A 44 -5.93 -4.99 19.09
CA ASP A 44 -5.93 -4.33 20.40
C ASP A 44 -6.05 -2.79 20.25
N LEU A 45 -5.34 -2.21 19.29
CA LEU A 45 -5.41 -0.78 19.00
C LEU A 45 -6.78 -0.38 18.44
N LYS A 46 -7.29 -1.12 17.45
CA LYS A 46 -8.59 -0.86 16.83
C LYS A 46 -9.73 -0.97 17.84
N ASN A 47 -9.71 -1.97 18.72
CA ASN A 47 -10.69 -2.13 19.79
C ASN A 47 -10.73 -0.90 20.72
N LYS A 48 -9.57 -0.33 21.06
CA LYS A 48 -9.51 0.92 21.81
C LYS A 48 -10.03 2.11 21.01
N VAL A 49 -9.60 2.25 19.76
CA VAL A 49 -10.03 3.34 18.87
C VAL A 49 -11.54 3.33 18.71
N TYR A 50 -12.16 2.21 18.35
CA TYR A 50 -13.62 2.15 18.18
C TYR A 50 -14.40 2.35 19.47
N LYS A 51 -13.86 1.88 20.60
CA LYS A 51 -14.50 2.10 21.90
C LYS A 51 -14.61 3.59 22.26
N TYR A 52 -13.60 4.40 21.92
CA TYR A 52 -13.52 5.79 22.36
C TYR A 52 -13.85 6.82 21.27
N LEU A 53 -13.55 6.53 20.00
CA LEU A 53 -13.69 7.45 18.88
C LEU A 53 -14.82 7.06 17.92
N GLY A 54 -15.39 5.86 18.06
CA GLY A 54 -16.39 5.35 17.14
C GLY A 54 -15.82 4.98 15.78
N ASP A 55 -16.71 4.76 14.81
CA ASP A 55 -16.33 4.51 13.42
C ASP A 55 -16.40 5.81 12.61
N THR A 56 -15.61 5.90 11.55
CA THR A 56 -15.64 7.05 10.64
C THR A 56 -15.63 6.55 9.20
N GLU A 57 -16.56 7.06 8.41
CA GLU A 57 -16.68 6.74 6.98
C GLU A 57 -15.39 7.07 6.20
N TYR A 58 -14.62 8.07 6.68
CA TYR A 58 -13.40 8.56 6.02
C TYR A 58 -12.12 8.23 6.79
N GLY A 59 -12.17 7.32 7.76
CA GLY A 59 -11.01 6.96 8.58
C GLY A 59 -9.94 6.23 7.80
N THR A 60 -8.94 6.93 7.28
CA THR A 60 -7.89 6.36 6.44
C THR A 60 -7.03 5.30 7.15
N TYR A 61 -6.86 5.35 8.47
CA TYR A 61 -5.95 4.45 9.19
C TYR A 61 -6.63 3.34 10.00
N PHE A 62 -7.89 3.55 10.41
CA PHE A 62 -8.62 2.65 11.31
C PHE A 62 -9.97 2.23 10.70
N PHE A 63 -9.93 1.54 9.56
CA PHE A 63 -11.12 0.91 8.97
C PHE A 63 -11.53 -0.33 9.76
N ARG A 64 -12.81 -0.45 10.13
CA ARG A 64 -13.28 -1.60 10.91
C ARG A 64 -13.00 -2.92 10.18
N GLU A 65 -13.33 -2.95 8.90
CA GLU A 65 -13.18 -4.09 7.99
C GLU A 65 -11.96 -3.99 7.08
N GLY A 66 -10.81 -3.57 7.62
CA GLY A 66 -9.56 -3.59 6.86
C GLY A 66 -8.34 -3.19 7.66
N ILE A 67 -7.17 -3.28 7.04
CA ILE A 67 -5.91 -2.90 7.66
C ILE A 67 -5.03 -2.13 6.68
N ASN A 68 -4.40 -1.07 7.19
CA ASN A 68 -3.39 -0.31 6.45
C ASN A 68 -1.99 -0.82 6.79
N MET A 69 -1.22 -1.28 5.80
CA MET A 69 0.13 -1.78 6.00
C MET A 69 1.12 -1.16 5.02
N SER A 70 2.33 -0.87 5.50
CA SER A 70 3.48 -0.59 4.64
C SER A 70 4.10 -1.90 4.13
N GLU A 71 4.65 -1.86 2.93
CA GLU A 71 5.52 -2.89 2.33
C GLU A 71 6.82 -2.20 1.88
N ASP A 72 7.44 -1.45 2.80
CA ASP A 72 8.47 -0.48 2.47
C ASP A 72 9.79 -1.18 2.11
N ILE A 73 10.15 -2.22 2.86
CA ILE A 73 11.40 -2.94 2.62
C ILE A 73 11.29 -3.97 1.49
N ALA A 74 10.07 -4.19 0.95
CA ALA A 74 9.89 -5.01 -0.24
C ALA A 74 10.67 -4.47 -1.45
N CYS A 75 11.01 -3.17 -1.46
CA CYS A 75 11.84 -2.54 -2.48
C CYS A 75 13.30 -3.03 -2.52
N MET A 76 13.72 -3.81 -1.51
CA MET A 76 15.08 -4.34 -1.36
C MET A 76 15.21 -5.81 -1.75
N ILE A 77 14.11 -6.46 -2.15
CA ILE A 77 14.09 -7.89 -2.49
C ILE A 77 13.49 -8.13 -3.87
N SER A 78 13.79 -9.29 -4.47
CA SER A 78 13.22 -9.65 -5.76
C SER A 78 11.73 -10.01 -5.64
N PRO A 79 10.95 -9.94 -6.72
CA PRO A 79 9.57 -10.46 -6.75
C PRO A 79 9.48 -11.93 -6.32
N GLN A 80 10.49 -12.75 -6.64
CA GLN A 80 10.57 -14.15 -6.23
C GLN A 80 10.62 -14.27 -4.71
N LEU A 81 11.52 -13.53 -4.06
CA LEU A 81 11.62 -13.51 -2.60
C LEU A 81 10.36 -12.95 -1.96
N TYR A 82 9.77 -11.90 -2.52
CA TYR A 82 8.53 -11.35 -1.99
C TYR A 82 7.38 -12.38 -2.05
N ARG A 83 7.24 -13.12 -3.16
CA ARG A 83 6.23 -14.17 -3.28
C ARG A 83 6.39 -15.29 -2.25
N GLU A 84 7.63 -15.62 -1.89
CA GLU A 84 7.93 -16.71 -0.94
C GLU A 84 7.81 -16.25 0.51
N PHE A 85 8.45 -15.11 0.84
CA PHE A 85 8.64 -14.69 2.23
C PHE A 85 7.76 -13.53 2.67
N GLY A 86 7.24 -12.70 1.76
CA GLY A 86 6.39 -11.56 2.10
C GLY A 86 4.89 -11.86 1.92
N ALA A 87 4.50 -12.10 0.67
CA ALA A 87 3.12 -12.23 0.21
C ALA A 87 2.24 -13.17 1.06
N PRO A 88 2.67 -14.38 1.46
CA PRO A 88 1.80 -15.29 2.22
C PRO A 88 1.40 -14.71 3.58
N TYR A 89 2.31 -13.97 4.21
CA TYR A 89 2.10 -13.45 5.55
C TYR A 89 1.34 -12.14 5.53
N THR A 90 1.61 -11.27 4.55
CA THR A 90 0.75 -10.10 4.29
C THR A 90 -0.68 -10.55 3.99
N GLN A 91 -0.87 -11.59 3.17
CA GLN A 91 -2.18 -12.18 2.91
C GLN A 91 -2.84 -12.70 4.19
N LYS A 92 -2.11 -13.37 5.08
CA LYS A 92 -2.64 -13.84 6.38
C LYS A 92 -3.23 -12.69 7.20
N VAL A 93 -2.55 -11.54 7.25
CA VAL A 93 -3.06 -10.36 7.97
C VAL A 93 -4.27 -9.77 7.26
N ILE A 94 -4.25 -9.67 5.93
CA ILE A 94 -5.41 -9.19 5.14
C ILE A 94 -6.63 -10.10 5.35
N ASP A 95 -6.46 -11.41 5.30
CA ASP A 95 -7.53 -12.39 5.46
C ASP A 95 -8.18 -12.29 6.85
N TYR A 96 -7.41 -11.93 7.88
CA TYR A 96 -7.93 -11.69 9.24
C TYR A 96 -8.81 -10.42 9.32
N PHE A 97 -8.38 -9.31 8.71
CA PHE A 97 -9.12 -8.03 8.76
C PHE A 97 -10.13 -7.84 7.63
N GLY A 98 -10.13 -8.71 6.62
CA GLY A 98 -11.04 -8.72 5.48
C GLY A 98 -10.57 -7.91 4.27
N ARG A 99 -9.87 -6.78 4.45
CA ARG A 99 -9.38 -5.92 3.36
C ARG A 99 -7.99 -5.36 3.64
N GLY A 100 -7.17 -5.29 2.60
CA GLY A 100 -5.83 -4.71 2.63
C GLY A 100 -5.78 -3.33 1.97
N TYR A 101 -5.16 -2.38 2.66
CA TYR A 101 -4.77 -1.08 2.13
C TYR A 101 -3.26 -0.99 2.29
N LEU A 102 -2.55 -1.08 1.18
CA LEU A 102 -1.10 -1.22 1.21
C LEU A 102 -0.42 0.10 0.85
N HIS A 103 0.83 0.22 1.26
CA HIS A 103 1.70 1.31 0.91
C HIS A 103 3.03 0.73 0.42
N CYS A 104 3.57 1.32 -0.63
CA CYS A 104 4.95 1.06 -1.04
C CYS A 104 5.58 2.32 -1.64
N HIS A 105 6.89 2.22 -1.84
CA HIS A 105 7.73 3.27 -2.38
C HIS A 105 7.90 3.12 -3.90
N SER A 106 8.08 4.22 -4.65
CA SER A 106 8.26 4.18 -6.11
C SER A 106 9.60 3.56 -6.52
N ARG A 107 10.56 3.43 -5.60
CA ARG A 107 11.69 2.51 -5.76
C ARG A 107 11.25 1.07 -6.05
N ALA A 108 10.07 0.68 -5.56
CA ALA A 108 9.51 -0.67 -5.62
C ALA A 108 8.45 -0.85 -6.73
N LEU A 109 8.40 -0.02 -7.78
CA LEU A 109 7.36 -0.16 -8.82
C LEU A 109 7.30 -1.58 -9.43
N TYR A 110 8.41 -2.31 -9.43
CA TYR A 110 8.48 -3.70 -9.89
C TYR A 110 7.80 -4.72 -8.94
N ILE A 111 7.56 -4.35 -7.67
CA ILE A 111 6.82 -5.15 -6.68
C ILE A 111 5.31 -4.91 -6.75
N VAL A 112 4.86 -3.76 -7.29
CA VAL A 112 3.43 -3.40 -7.38
C VAL A 112 2.56 -4.52 -7.97
N PRO A 113 2.95 -5.24 -9.04
CA PRO A 113 2.15 -6.36 -9.56
C PRO A 113 1.97 -7.50 -8.55
N GLU A 114 2.98 -7.76 -7.71
CA GLU A 114 2.89 -8.78 -6.66
C GLU A 114 1.92 -8.34 -5.56
N LEU A 115 1.93 -7.06 -5.16
CA LEU A 115 0.96 -6.51 -4.22
C LEU A 115 -0.46 -6.58 -4.77
N CYS A 116 -0.64 -6.28 -6.06
CA CYS A 116 -1.92 -6.34 -6.76
C CYS A 116 -2.46 -7.78 -6.92
N SER A 117 -1.59 -8.79 -6.80
CA SER A 117 -1.98 -10.20 -6.88
C SER A 117 -2.57 -10.73 -5.58
N LEU A 118 -2.37 -10.03 -4.46
CA LEU A 118 -2.95 -10.37 -3.17
C LEU A 118 -4.47 -10.20 -3.19
N ARG A 119 -5.18 -11.14 -2.58
CA ARG A 119 -6.64 -11.10 -2.48
C ARG A 119 -7.06 -10.00 -1.52
N ASN A 120 -8.18 -9.35 -1.86
CA ASN A 120 -8.83 -8.32 -1.05
C ASN A 120 -7.99 -7.06 -0.77
N VAL A 121 -6.90 -6.84 -1.52
CA VAL A 121 -6.27 -5.52 -1.57
C VAL A 121 -7.20 -4.56 -2.29
N LYS A 122 -7.52 -3.44 -1.64
CA LYS A 122 -8.42 -2.41 -2.18
C LYS A 122 -7.67 -1.22 -2.72
N ASN A 123 -6.53 -0.90 -2.10
CA ASN A 123 -5.71 0.23 -2.49
C ASN A 123 -4.24 -0.07 -2.27
N ILE A 124 -3.40 0.47 -3.15
CA ILE A 124 -1.95 0.59 -2.93
C ILE A 124 -1.59 2.05 -3.10
N TRP A 125 -1.09 2.67 -2.03
CA TRP A 125 -0.49 4.00 -2.10
C TRP A 125 0.98 3.89 -2.46
N ILE A 126 1.33 4.43 -3.62
CA ILE A 126 2.70 4.47 -4.14
C ILE A 126 3.27 5.86 -3.89
N ALA A 127 4.14 5.98 -2.87
CA ALA A 127 4.83 7.24 -2.63
C ALA A 127 5.97 7.46 -3.60
N THR A 128 6.14 8.72 -4.03
CA THR A 128 7.23 9.09 -4.93
C THR A 128 8.52 9.31 -4.15
N ASP A 129 9.54 8.50 -4.44
CA ASP A 129 10.88 8.66 -3.86
C ASP A 129 11.75 9.64 -4.64
N PRO A 130 12.65 10.37 -3.96
CA PRO A 130 13.68 11.15 -4.63
C PRO A 130 14.54 10.30 -5.57
N ASN A 131 14.80 10.82 -6.77
CA ASN A 131 15.64 10.18 -7.80
C ASN A 131 15.12 8.80 -8.27
N GLN A 132 13.84 8.50 -8.10
CA GLN A 132 13.19 7.31 -8.67
C GLN A 132 12.19 7.71 -9.75
N THR A 133 11.70 6.74 -10.50
CA THR A 133 10.62 6.96 -11.46
C THR A 133 9.37 7.45 -10.73
N GLU A 134 8.86 8.60 -11.15
CA GLU A 134 7.58 9.13 -10.68
C GLU A 134 6.44 8.21 -11.17
N PRO A 135 5.61 7.63 -10.28
CA PRO A 135 4.60 6.64 -10.67
C PRO A 135 3.63 7.15 -11.73
N ILE A 136 3.28 8.44 -11.71
CA ILE A 136 2.39 9.06 -12.70
C ILE A 136 2.93 9.01 -14.13
N THR A 137 4.25 9.04 -14.32
CA THR A 137 4.87 8.98 -15.67
C THR A 137 4.74 7.61 -16.33
N VAL A 138 4.51 6.56 -15.53
CA VAL A 138 4.31 5.18 -15.98
C VAL A 138 2.90 4.66 -15.65
N LEU A 139 1.95 5.56 -15.40
CA LEU A 139 0.61 5.24 -14.93
C LEU A 139 -0.11 4.20 -15.80
N LYS A 140 0.02 4.29 -17.13
CA LYS A 140 -0.59 3.34 -18.06
C LYS A 140 -0.12 1.90 -17.84
N ASP A 141 1.16 1.70 -17.59
CA ASP A 141 1.74 0.38 -17.32
C ASP A 141 1.31 -0.14 -15.94
N LEU A 142 1.25 0.74 -14.94
CA LEU A 142 0.76 0.40 -13.60
C LEU A 142 -0.71 -0.01 -13.62
N ILE A 143 -1.57 0.72 -14.33
CA ILE A 143 -2.99 0.37 -14.52
C ILE A 143 -3.11 -1.04 -15.14
N ALA A 144 -2.34 -1.33 -16.20
CA ALA A 144 -2.39 -2.62 -16.87
C ALA A 144 -2.00 -3.80 -15.96
N LYS A 145 -1.19 -3.55 -14.92
CA LYS A 145 -0.73 -4.55 -13.95
C LYS A 145 -1.46 -4.50 -12.61
N SER A 146 -2.41 -3.57 -12.45
CA SER A 146 -3.09 -3.31 -11.17
C SER A 146 -4.06 -4.39 -10.72
N ASN A 147 -4.48 -5.29 -11.61
CA ASN A 147 -5.50 -6.31 -11.31
C ASN A 147 -6.78 -5.70 -10.68
N ASN A 148 -7.21 -4.54 -11.17
CA ASN A 148 -8.33 -3.73 -10.66
C ASN A 148 -8.15 -3.17 -9.23
N VAL A 149 -6.98 -3.30 -8.61
CA VAL A 149 -6.67 -2.60 -7.35
C VAL A 149 -6.60 -1.10 -7.59
N CYS A 150 -7.13 -0.30 -6.67
CA CYS A 150 -7.02 1.15 -6.76
C CYS A 150 -5.57 1.59 -6.49
N LEU A 151 -4.96 2.33 -7.40
CA LEU A 151 -3.62 2.89 -7.21
C LEU A 151 -3.72 4.34 -6.75
N SER A 152 -3.27 4.62 -5.53
CA SER A 152 -3.11 6.00 -5.05
C SER A 152 -1.72 6.50 -5.46
N ILE A 153 -1.70 7.53 -6.31
CA ILE A 153 -0.49 8.04 -6.96
C ILE A 153 -0.15 9.43 -6.42
N ASP A 154 1.05 9.57 -5.85
CA ASP A 154 1.59 10.87 -5.45
C ASP A 154 1.88 11.74 -6.66
N CYS A 155 1.39 12.97 -6.62
CA CYS A 155 1.56 14.00 -7.63
C CYS A 155 2.03 15.29 -6.96
N GLU A 156 3.18 15.82 -7.39
CA GLU A 156 3.74 17.06 -6.83
C GLU A 156 2.85 18.28 -7.06
N SER A 157 2.04 18.26 -8.13
CA SER A 157 1.10 19.33 -8.46
C SER A 157 -0.17 18.79 -9.11
N PHE A 158 -1.25 19.57 -9.04
CA PHE A 158 -2.50 19.24 -9.69
C PHE A 158 -2.42 19.31 -11.22
N GLU A 159 -1.54 20.14 -11.78
CA GLU A 159 -1.30 20.20 -13.24
C GLU A 159 -0.87 18.82 -13.80
N MET A 160 -0.10 18.04 -13.04
CA MET A 160 0.26 16.68 -13.42
C MET A 160 -0.96 15.77 -13.49
N VAL A 161 -1.90 15.93 -12.56
CA VAL A 161 -3.18 15.20 -12.55
C VAL A 161 -3.99 15.56 -13.79
N GLU A 162 -4.13 16.85 -14.09
CA GLU A 162 -4.87 17.33 -15.26
C GLU A 162 -4.29 16.76 -16.57
N LYS A 163 -2.97 16.73 -16.72
CA LYS A 163 -2.29 16.18 -17.92
C LYS A 163 -2.48 14.67 -18.09
N ASN A 164 -2.71 13.93 -17.00
CA ASN A 164 -2.80 12.47 -17.02
C ASN A 164 -4.22 11.94 -16.75
N ILE A 165 -5.22 12.82 -16.64
CA ILE A 165 -6.59 12.44 -16.26
C ILE A 165 -7.21 11.44 -17.24
N ASP A 166 -6.90 11.56 -18.54
CA ASP A 166 -7.43 10.66 -19.56
C ASP A 166 -6.86 9.25 -19.44
N ILE A 167 -5.58 9.11 -19.06
CA ILE A 167 -4.96 7.81 -18.79
C ILE A 167 -5.60 7.17 -17.55
N ALA A 168 -5.85 7.97 -16.51
CA ALA A 168 -6.43 7.49 -15.27
C ALA A 168 -7.84 6.89 -15.44
N LYS A 169 -8.59 7.30 -16.47
CA LYS A 169 -9.94 6.76 -16.78
C LYS A 169 -9.94 5.28 -17.18
N ASP A 170 -8.78 4.73 -17.56
CA ASP A 170 -8.64 3.32 -17.94
C ASP A 170 -8.45 2.38 -16.74
N GLY A 171 -8.39 2.90 -15.52
CA GLY A 171 -8.18 2.11 -14.30
C GLY A 171 -8.82 2.70 -13.05
N ASN A 172 -8.53 2.07 -11.91
CA ASN A 172 -8.92 2.59 -10.59
C ASN A 172 -7.75 3.40 -10.04
N VAL A 173 -7.83 4.72 -10.12
CA VAL A 173 -6.74 5.62 -9.70
C VAL A 173 -7.28 6.66 -8.73
N ALA A 174 -6.55 6.85 -7.63
CA ALA A 174 -6.70 8.00 -6.75
C ALA A 174 -5.44 8.86 -6.83
N PHE A 175 -5.58 10.17 -6.73
CA PHE A 175 -4.45 11.09 -6.76
C PHE A 175 -4.21 11.69 -5.37
N CYS A 176 -2.97 11.59 -4.91
CA CYS A 176 -2.51 12.23 -3.69
C CYS A 176 -1.73 13.48 -4.10
N THR A 177 -2.29 14.65 -3.82
CA THR A 177 -1.70 15.93 -4.27
C THR A 177 -1.82 16.99 -3.17
N PRO A 178 -0.78 17.81 -2.94
CA PRO A 178 -0.88 18.91 -2.00
C PRO A 178 -1.84 19.99 -2.52
N ALA A 179 -2.64 20.57 -1.62
CA ALA A 179 -3.42 21.77 -1.89
C ALA A 179 -2.95 22.89 -0.96
N LYS A 180 -2.76 24.10 -1.48
CA LYS A 180 -2.25 25.26 -0.74
C LYS A 180 -3.37 26.09 -0.11
N SER A 181 -4.61 25.91 -0.57
CA SER A 181 -5.79 26.54 0.01
C SER A 181 -7.04 25.66 -0.11
N ILE A 182 -8.11 26.04 0.60
CA ILE A 182 -9.41 25.37 0.52
C ILE A 182 -10.01 25.55 -0.88
N GLU A 183 -9.85 26.72 -1.49
CA GLU A 183 -10.30 27.00 -2.85
C GLU A 183 -9.64 26.06 -3.87
N GLU A 184 -8.33 25.84 -3.75
CA GLU A 184 -7.59 24.88 -4.59
C GLU A 184 -8.08 23.45 -4.34
N ALA A 185 -8.25 23.04 -3.08
CA ALA A 185 -8.76 21.71 -2.75
C ALA A 185 -10.17 21.46 -3.33
N ASN A 186 -11.05 22.47 -3.28
CA ASN A 186 -12.38 22.42 -3.88
C ASN A 186 -12.31 22.33 -5.40
N TYR A 187 -11.48 23.16 -6.05
CA TYR A 187 -11.26 23.08 -7.50
C TYR A 187 -10.77 21.69 -7.92
N ASN A 188 -9.76 21.16 -7.24
CA ASN A 188 -9.18 19.84 -7.51
C ASN A 188 -10.25 18.75 -7.40
N THR A 189 -11.05 18.79 -6.33
CA THR A 189 -12.14 17.83 -6.09
C THR A 189 -13.21 17.90 -7.19
N ASP A 190 -13.64 19.10 -7.56
CA ASP A 190 -14.65 19.30 -8.60
C ASP A 190 -14.14 18.90 -9.98
N PHE A 191 -12.87 19.14 -10.28
CA PHE A 191 -12.23 18.66 -11.49
C PHE A 191 -12.25 17.13 -11.54
N ILE A 192 -11.84 16.44 -10.47
CA ILE A 192 -11.89 14.97 -10.42
C ILE A 192 -13.33 14.46 -10.62
N ARG A 193 -14.31 15.01 -9.90
CA ARG A 193 -15.73 14.63 -10.04
C ARG A 193 -16.27 14.76 -11.46
N LYS A 194 -15.83 15.78 -12.22
CA LYS A 194 -16.23 15.96 -13.62
C LYS A 194 -15.62 14.93 -14.57
N HIS A 195 -14.52 14.30 -14.19
CA HIS A 195 -13.76 13.37 -15.03
C HIS A 195 -13.80 11.91 -14.56
N SER A 196 -14.31 11.64 -13.36
CA SER A 196 -14.58 10.29 -12.86
C SER A 196 -15.92 9.76 -13.39
N ARG A 197 -15.99 8.44 -13.62
CA ARG A 197 -17.25 7.76 -13.89
C ARG A 197 -17.85 7.36 -12.54
N CYS A 198 -19.02 7.91 -12.20
CA CYS A 198 -19.82 7.44 -11.07
C CYS A 198 -20.50 6.11 -11.41
#